data_AF-A0A239SA46-F1
#
_entry.id   AF-A0A239SA46-F1
#
_cell.length_a   1.000
_cell.length_b   1.000
_cell.length_c   1.000
_cell.angle_alpha   90.00
_cell.angle_beta   90.00
_cell.angle_gamma   90.00
#
_symmetry.space_group_name_H-M   'P 1'
#
loop_
_entity.id
_entity.type
_entity.pdbx_description
1 polymer ?
#
loop_
_entity_poly.entity_id
_entity_poly.type
_entity_poly.pdbx_seq_one_letter_code
_entity_poly.pdbx_strand_id
1 'polypeptide(L)'
;MMTTSSVTNDVTAAWLDASVRQQIVELALAGAQHGLETEARTILRALPLLVPQVQARQCLHAALLIALGDTAQASACLARLTAEGGTDEADVSAARVLQHWLDATVSSSAPSPPLASSFPEVLP
;
A
#
# COMPACT_ATOMS: atom_id res chain seq x y z
N MET A 1 28.41 -29.37 35.81
CA MET A 1 27.11 -29.54 35.14
C MET A 1 27.03 -28.49 34.05
N MET A 2 26.96 -28.93 32.80
CA MET A 2 26.78 -28.08 31.62
C MET A 2 25.29 -27.75 31.49
N THR A 3 24.94 -26.46 31.47
CA THR A 3 23.68 -25.99 30.91
C THR A 3 24.01 -25.13 29.70
N THR A 4 24.29 -25.79 28.59
CA THR A 4 24.15 -25.18 27.27
C THR A 4 22.68 -25.14 26.91
N SER A 5 22.32 -24.16 26.07
CA SER A 5 21.12 -24.14 25.21
C SER A 5 19.91 -23.37 25.75
N SER A 6 19.93 -22.05 25.58
CA SER A 6 18.76 -21.29 25.09
C SER A 6 19.15 -19.88 24.63
N VAL A 7 20.18 -19.74 23.78
CA VAL A 7 20.61 -18.44 23.21
C VAL A 7 20.58 -18.45 21.67
N THR A 8 20.00 -19.50 21.06
CA THR A 8 20.01 -19.63 19.60
C THR A 8 18.70 -19.22 18.92
N ASN A 9 17.59 -19.09 19.65
CA ASN A 9 16.29 -18.71 19.06
C ASN A 9 16.04 -17.19 19.02
N ASP A 10 16.80 -16.40 19.78
CA ASP A 10 16.59 -14.95 19.88
C ASP A 10 17.44 -14.17 18.87
N VAL A 11 18.61 -14.72 18.48
CA VAL A 11 19.56 -14.06 17.56
C VAL A 11 19.06 -14.08 16.11
N THR A 12 18.23 -15.05 15.72
CA THR A 12 17.62 -15.10 14.37
C THR A 12 16.36 -14.25 14.24
N ALA A 13 15.77 -13.80 15.36
CA ALA A 13 14.48 -13.10 15.37
C ALA A 13 14.57 -11.60 14.99
N ALA A 14 15.78 -11.04 14.85
CA ALA A 14 15.97 -9.64 14.45
C ALA A 14 16.98 -9.49 13.29
N TRP A 15 16.92 -10.37 12.29
CA TRP A 15 17.79 -10.23 11.10
C TRP A 15 17.58 -8.90 10.34
N LEU A 16 16.37 -8.34 10.41
CA LEU A 16 16.06 -7.00 9.90
C LEU A 16 15.61 -6.11 11.05
N ASP A 17 16.33 -5.03 11.30
CA ASP A 17 15.91 -4.00 12.25
C ASP A 17 14.68 -3.21 11.74
N ALA A 18 14.11 -2.36 12.59
CA ALA A 18 12.91 -1.60 12.25
C ALA A 18 13.12 -0.64 11.06
N SER A 19 14.30 -0.01 10.97
CA SER A 19 14.63 0.94 9.92
C SER A 19 14.73 0.25 8.57
N VAL A 20 15.35 -0.92 8.50
CA VAL A 20 15.44 -1.72 7.26
C VAL A 20 14.06 -2.20 6.82
N ARG A 21 13.21 -2.65 7.75
CA ARG A 21 11.82 -3.04 7.42
C ARG A 21 11.02 -1.86 6.87
N GLN A 22 11.17 -0.68 7.45
CA GLN A 22 10.54 0.54 6.95
C GLN A 22 11.01 0.87 5.52
N GLN A 23 12.32 0.84 5.27
CA GLN A 23 12.88 1.10 3.94
C GLN A 23 12.36 0.13 2.87
N ILE A 24 12.17 -1.14 3.22
CA ILE A 24 11.60 -2.14 2.29
C ILE A 24 10.16 -1.76 1.92
N VAL A 25 9.34 -1.32 2.89
CA VAL A 25 7.96 -0.89 2.63
C VAL A 25 7.91 0.38 1.79
N GLU A 26 8.76 1.36 2.09
CA GLU A 26 8.88 2.60 1.30
C GLU A 26 9.31 2.30 -0.14
N LEU A 27 10.26 1.39 -0.32
CA LEU A 27 10.70 0.94 -1.65
C LEU A 27 9.57 0.27 -2.42
N ALA A 28 8.69 -0.48 -1.76
CA ALA A 28 7.54 -1.07 -2.42
C ALA A 28 6.54 -0.02 -2.92
N LEU A 29 6.29 1.02 -2.11
CA LEU A 29 5.40 2.13 -2.50
C LEU A 29 5.96 2.89 -3.70
N ALA A 30 7.24 3.27 -3.63
CA ALA A 30 7.92 3.93 -4.75
C ALA A 30 7.96 3.00 -5.99
N GLY A 31 8.33 1.74 -5.81
CA GLY A 31 8.42 0.75 -6.87
C GLY A 31 7.08 0.54 -7.60
N ALA A 32 5.97 0.44 -6.87
CA ALA A 32 4.64 0.32 -7.46
C ALA A 32 4.31 1.50 -8.39
N GLN A 33 4.63 2.73 -7.96
CA GLN A 33 4.40 3.94 -8.76
C GLN A 33 5.35 4.08 -9.96
N HIS A 34 6.46 3.35 -9.96
CA HIS A 34 7.46 3.34 -11.03
C HIS A 34 7.40 2.10 -11.93
N GLY A 35 6.33 1.29 -11.84
CA GLY A 35 6.10 0.13 -12.71
C GLY A 35 6.81 -1.16 -12.27
N LEU A 36 7.39 -1.21 -11.07
CA LEU A 36 7.98 -2.40 -10.47
C LEU A 36 6.89 -3.22 -9.74
N GLU A 37 5.85 -3.62 -10.48
CA GLU A 37 4.67 -4.26 -9.92
C GLU A 37 4.99 -5.61 -9.25
N THR A 38 5.91 -6.39 -9.83
CA THR A 38 6.24 -7.74 -9.32
C THR A 38 6.94 -7.65 -7.97
N GLU A 39 7.89 -6.72 -7.84
CA GLU A 39 8.64 -6.43 -6.63
C GLU A 39 7.72 -5.89 -5.54
N ALA A 40 6.89 -4.90 -5.87
CA ALA A 40 5.93 -4.32 -4.95
C ALA A 40 4.89 -5.35 -4.47
N ARG A 41 4.36 -6.19 -5.36
CA ARG A 41 3.44 -7.31 -4.98
C ARG A 41 4.14 -8.35 -4.10
N THR A 42 5.44 -8.58 -4.29
CA THR A 42 6.21 -9.49 -3.43
C THR A 42 6.31 -8.93 -2.02
N ILE A 43 6.63 -7.64 -1.88
CA ILE A 43 6.70 -6.97 -0.58
C ILE A 43 5.33 -6.85 0.08
N LEU A 44 4.27 -6.60 -0.69
CA LEU A 44 2.89 -6.59 -0.21
C LEU A 44 2.53 -7.89 0.55
N ARG A 45 2.91 -9.05 0.00
CA ARG A 45 2.71 -10.35 0.65
C ARG A 45 3.57 -10.54 1.90
N ALA A 46 4.72 -9.89 1.96
CA ALA A 46 5.64 -9.94 3.10
C ALA A 46 5.29 -8.94 4.22
N LEU A 47 4.33 -8.03 4.02
CA LEU A 47 3.94 -7.02 5.03
C LEU A 47 3.70 -7.58 6.44
N PRO A 48 3.08 -8.76 6.65
CA PRO A 48 2.91 -9.32 8.00
C PRO A 48 4.21 -9.56 8.76
N LEU A 49 5.31 -9.78 8.05
CA LEU A 49 6.65 -9.98 8.62
C LEU A 49 7.40 -8.65 8.78
N LEU A 50 7.08 -7.65 7.97
CA LEU A 50 7.74 -6.35 7.96
C LEU A 50 7.12 -5.37 8.98
N VAL A 51 5.81 -5.46 9.19
CA VAL A 51 5.01 -4.54 10.00
C VAL A 51 4.25 -5.32 11.08
N PRO A 52 4.80 -5.39 12.30
CA PRO A 52 4.17 -6.10 13.42
C PRO A 52 2.84 -5.46 13.85
N GLN A 53 2.74 -4.13 13.78
CA GLN A 53 1.55 -3.39 14.17
C GLN A 53 0.42 -3.64 13.16
N VAL A 54 -0.69 -4.23 13.63
CA VAL A 54 -1.80 -4.67 12.79
C VAL A 54 -2.43 -3.51 12.03
N GLN A 55 -2.71 -2.39 12.71
CA GLN A 55 -3.33 -1.21 12.12
C GLN A 55 -2.44 -0.59 11.04
N ALA A 56 -1.17 -0.33 11.36
CA ALA A 56 -0.21 0.20 10.39
C ALA A 56 -0.08 -0.72 9.16
N ARG A 57 -0.07 -2.04 9.38
CA ARG A 57 -0.03 -3.02 8.30
C ARG A 57 -1.27 -2.96 7.41
N GLN A 58 -2.46 -2.81 7.98
CA GLN A 58 -3.71 -2.70 7.19
C GLN A 58 -3.72 -1.41 6.36
N CYS A 59 -3.30 -0.28 6.94
CA CYS A 59 -3.16 0.99 6.22
C CYS A 59 -2.14 0.88 5.06
N LEU A 60 -0.97 0.29 5.32
CA LEU A 60 0.08 0.08 4.31
C LEU A 60 -0.34 -0.90 3.22
N HIS A 61 -1.14 -1.91 3.56
CA HIS A 61 -1.72 -2.83 2.59
C HIS A 61 -2.67 -2.10 1.63
N ALA A 62 -3.58 -1.26 2.16
CA ALA A 62 -4.45 -0.43 1.32
C ALA A 62 -3.64 0.55 0.46
N ALA A 63 -2.67 1.25 1.05
CA ALA A 63 -1.78 2.17 0.34
C ALA A 63 -1.06 1.52 -0.85
N LEU A 64 -0.47 0.33 -0.65
CA LEU A 64 0.20 -0.40 -1.72
C LEU A 64 -0.74 -0.88 -2.81
N LEU A 65 -1.97 -1.31 -2.46
CA LEU A 65 -2.99 -1.66 -3.47
C LEU A 65 -3.38 -0.44 -4.31
N ILE A 66 -3.50 0.75 -3.71
CA ILE A 66 -3.73 2.00 -4.45
C ILE A 66 -2.56 2.27 -5.39
N ALA A 67 -1.32 2.20 -4.89
CA ALA A 67 -0.12 2.44 -5.68
C ALA A 67 0.05 1.45 -6.84
N LEU A 68 -0.41 0.21 -6.68
CA LEU A 68 -0.42 -0.83 -7.72
C LEU A 68 -1.61 -0.71 -8.69
N GLY A 69 -2.53 0.25 -8.49
CA GLY A 69 -3.73 0.40 -9.31
C GLY A 69 -4.83 -0.62 -9.02
N ASP A 70 -4.69 -1.47 -8.00
CA ASP A 70 -5.68 -2.46 -7.56
C ASP A 70 -6.83 -1.79 -6.75
N THR A 71 -7.46 -0.78 -7.34
CA THR A 71 -8.42 0.15 -6.71
C THR A 71 -9.64 -0.56 -6.08
N ALA A 72 -10.11 -1.66 -6.68
CA ALA A 72 -11.22 -2.45 -6.15
C ALA A 72 -10.85 -3.21 -4.86
N GLN A 73 -9.61 -3.70 -4.76
CA GLN A 73 -9.14 -4.35 -3.54
C GLN A 73 -8.83 -3.32 -2.45
N ALA A 74 -8.28 -2.16 -2.84
CA ALA A 74 -8.05 -1.05 -1.94
C ALA A 74 -9.36 -0.56 -1.29
N SER A 75 -10.43 -0.37 -2.07
CA SER A 75 -11.72 0.06 -1.55
C SER A 75 -12.32 -0.95 -0.56
N ALA A 76 -12.28 -2.25 -0.87
CA ALA A 76 -12.71 -3.30 0.03
C ALA A 76 -11.89 -3.33 1.33
N CYS A 77 -10.58 -3.08 1.25
CA CYS A 77 -9.70 -2.99 2.41
C CYS A 77 -10.06 -1.78 3.31
N LEU A 78 -10.31 -0.61 2.71
CA LEU A 78 -10.71 0.61 3.44
C LEU A 78 -12.10 0.47 4.08
N ALA A 79 -13.05 -0.17 3.40
CA ALA A 79 -14.37 -0.45 3.95
C ALA A 79 -14.28 -1.36 5.19
N ARG A 80 -13.39 -2.36 5.18
CA ARG A 80 -13.14 -3.21 6.35
C ARG A 80 -12.47 -2.45 7.49
N LEU A 81 -11.49 -1.60 7.19
CA LEU A 81 -10.81 -0.76 8.18
C LEU A 81 -11.79 0.16 8.94
N THR A 82 -12.76 0.71 8.23
CA THR A 82 -13.79 1.58 8.82
C THR A 82 -14.87 0.78 9.57
N ALA A 83 -15.21 -0.42 9.11
CA ALA A 83 -16.22 -1.29 9.74
C ALA A 83 -15.72 -2.05 10.98
N GLU A 84 -14.46 -2.48 11.00
CA GLU A 84 -13.86 -3.26 12.11
C GLU A 84 -13.47 -2.38 13.31
N GLY A 85 -13.72 -1.07 13.25
CA GLY A 85 -13.67 -0.16 14.40
C GLY A 85 -12.32 0.55 14.56
N GLY A 86 -12.20 1.72 13.93
CA GLY A 86 -11.28 2.77 14.40
C GLY A 86 -11.92 3.50 15.57
N THR A 87 -11.65 3.06 16.80
CA THR A 87 -11.91 3.87 18.00
C THR A 87 -10.85 4.94 18.21
N ASP A 88 -9.72 4.84 17.49
CA ASP A 88 -8.64 5.83 17.49
C ASP A 88 -8.85 6.86 16.36
N GLU A 89 -8.81 8.13 16.71
CA GLU A 89 -8.92 9.26 15.78
C GLU A 89 -7.80 9.24 14.72
N ALA A 90 -6.63 8.70 15.07
CA ALA A 90 -5.51 8.54 14.14
C ALA A 90 -5.83 7.55 13.00
N ASP A 91 -6.50 6.44 13.31
CA ASP A 91 -6.87 5.42 12.33
C ASP A 91 -7.95 5.92 11.37
N VAL A 92 -8.93 6.66 11.89
CA VAL A 92 -9.98 7.30 11.07
C VAL A 92 -9.37 8.34 10.14
N SER A 93 -8.40 9.12 10.64
CA SER A 93 -7.67 10.11 9.84
C SER A 93 -6.85 9.46 8.73
N ALA A 94 -6.12 8.39 9.03
CA ALA A 94 -5.33 7.65 8.05
C ALA A 94 -6.22 7.02 6.96
N ALA A 95 -7.32 6.36 7.36
CA ALA A 95 -8.27 5.77 6.42
C ALA A 95 -8.88 6.83 5.48
N ARG A 96 -9.18 8.04 6.00
CA ARG A 96 -9.70 9.15 5.19
C ARG A 96 -8.68 9.68 4.18
N VAL A 97 -7.41 9.80 4.57
CA VAL A 97 -6.33 10.19 3.64
C VAL A 97 -6.19 9.16 2.52
N LEU A 98 -6.21 7.86 2.86
CA LEU A 98 -6.14 6.79 1.87
C LEU A 98 -7.35 6.76 0.95
N GLN A 99 -8.55 7.06 1.46
CA GLN A 99 -9.75 7.21 0.62
C GLN A 99 -9.60 8.34 -0.39
N HIS A 100 -9.12 9.51 0.04
CA HIS A 100 -8.86 10.62 -0.88
C HIS A 100 -7.82 10.28 -1.95
N TRP A 101 -6.77 9.54 -1.59
CA TRP A 101 -5.78 9.08 -2.57
C TRP A 101 -6.38 8.06 -3.56
N LEU A 102 -7.21 7.13 -3.08
CA LEU A 102 -7.93 6.19 -3.95
C LEU A 102 -8.82 6.94 -4.96
N ASP A 103 -9.60 7.91 -4.50
CA ASP A 103 -10.49 8.71 -5.35
C ASP A 103 -9.69 9.48 -6.43
N ALA A 104 -8.54 10.04 -6.06
CA ALA A 104 -7.63 10.71 -7.00
C ALA A 104 -7.04 9.75 -8.04
N THR A 105 -6.65 8.54 -7.61
CA THR A 105 -6.10 7.49 -8.49
C THR A 105 -7.15 7.02 -9.50
N VAL A 106 -8.39 6.79 -9.05
CA VAL A 106 -9.51 6.42 -9.94
C VAL A 106 -9.80 7.53 -10.94
N SER A 107 -9.80 8.79 -10.49
CA SER A 107 -10.05 9.96 -11.35
C SER A 107 -8.95 10.13 -12.42
N SER A 108 -7.69 9.87 -12.06
CA SER A 108 -6.56 9.94 -13.01
C SER A 108 -6.52 8.81 -14.03
N SER A 109 -7.12 7.66 -13.70
CA SER A 109 -7.17 6.49 -14.59
C SER A 109 -8.39 6.52 -15.53
N ALA A 110 -9.27 7.51 -15.41
CA ALA A 110 -10.42 7.65 -16.28
C ALA A 110 -9.96 7.94 -17.73
N PRO A 111 -10.48 7.22 -18.74
CA PRO A 111 -10.14 7.48 -20.13
C PRO A 111 -10.53 8.92 -20.48
N SER A 112 -9.56 9.70 -20.98
CA SER A 112 -9.84 11.03 -21.51
C SER A 112 -10.91 10.92 -22.60
N PRO A 113 -11.92 11.81 -22.63
CA PRO A 113 -12.90 11.80 -23.70
C PRO A 113 -12.17 11.97 -25.04
N PRO A 114 -12.61 11.31 -26.13
CA PRO A 114 -11.95 11.44 -27.41
C PRO A 114 -11.96 12.92 -27.80
N LEU A 115 -10.77 13.49 -28.00
CA LEU A 115 -10.59 14.79 -28.63
C LEU A 115 -11.26 14.71 -30.00
N ALA A 116 -12.48 15.22 -30.10
CA ALA A 116 -13.14 15.40 -31.38
C ALA A 116 -12.20 16.27 -32.23
N SER A 117 -11.61 15.64 -33.25
CA SER A 117 -10.73 16.28 -34.19
C SER A 117 -11.56 17.27 -35.00
N SER A 118 -11.67 18.51 -34.51
CA SER A 118 -12.26 19.62 -35.25
C SER A 118 -11.33 19.98 -36.41
N PHE A 119 -11.48 19.27 -37.53
CA PHE A 119 -10.97 19.73 -38.81
C PHE A 119 -11.79 20.97 -39.21
N PRO A 120 -11.15 22.10 -39.58
CA PRO A 120 -11.88 23.22 -40.13
C PRO A 120 -12.37 22.84 -41.54
N GLU A 121 -13.69 22.78 -41.69
CA GLU A 121 -14.37 22.64 -42.97
C GLU A 121 -14.14 23.90 -43.80
N VAL A 122 -13.26 23.82 -44.78
CA VAL A 122 -13.04 24.89 -45.77
C VAL A 122 -14.18 24.80 -46.80
N LEU A 123 -15.16 25.70 -46.69
CA LEU A 123 -16.24 25.88 -47.66
C LEU A 123 -15.73 26.63 -48.92
N PRO A 124 -16.19 26.24 -50.13
CA PRO A 124 -15.81 26.88 -51.40
C PRO A 124 -16.52 28.22 -51.67
#